data_AF-A0A1C3YLV3-F1
#
_entry.id   AF-A0A1C3YLV3-F1
#
_cell.length_a   1.000
_cell.length_b   1.000
_cell.length_c   1.000
_cell.angle_alpha   90.00
_cell.angle_beta   90.00
_cell.angle_gamma   90.00
#
_symmetry.space_group_name_H-M   'P 1'
#
loop_
_entity.id
_entity.type
_entity.pdbx_description
1 polymer ?
#
loop_
_entity_poly.entity_id
_entity_poly.type
_entity_poly.pdbx_seq_one_letter_code
_entity_poly.pdbx_strand_id
1 'polypeptide(L)'
;MLTFISRFKDFNQAIDIATEFDTFCYFFLSSITSEPLRNSFKAWAGPIYDRKLASQTLWTLSDEEYILRLIEKRNVWALQSFLPKFVPRFHRSLLWALLHTITLGRFKRFKNSRELCKCIMKHGNGQLGLCGKDIMEIVNTPPSFCRNNLIPGHAVETHHSEANDPDPRTSFKKFMRMVQESYIINGAEQEALGLLQQSCQRLVDERQVWSSVGASYLVNNFLEPLVGIFEAWKVPPTPAIHQFLEVALRDVIHKPITTQPVQLMGWAHEKVVCPVLPDCNPCRALNTFLENPQQQKWSIQAAQLLRRHIEDQLMDPHYSLETTREGVPYKLVVTKLGTNYDKTSGIWQRQAQQVAQNAYALRRDYVKALLGEDKYNALVMVEQPSQENVGTTSQENGNYEQSNAKRRRIWE
;
A
#
# COMPACT_ATOMS: atom_id res chain seq x y z
N MET A 1 42.40 -34.25 -19.80
CA MET A 1 42.48 -33.38 -21.00
C MET A 1 41.36 -33.68 -22.00
N LEU A 2 41.17 -34.94 -22.43
CA LEU A 2 40.08 -35.32 -23.36
C LEU A 2 38.65 -35.09 -22.83
N THR A 3 38.41 -35.32 -21.53
CA THR A 3 37.14 -34.98 -20.85
C THR A 3 36.89 -33.46 -20.74
N PHE A 4 37.96 -32.67 -20.80
CA PHE A 4 37.89 -31.20 -20.77
C PHE A 4 37.62 -30.62 -22.18
N ILE A 5 38.12 -31.29 -23.23
CA ILE A 5 37.88 -30.93 -24.64
C ILE A 5 36.42 -31.22 -25.03
N SER A 6 35.77 -32.27 -24.49
CA SER A 6 34.34 -32.50 -24.75
C SER A 6 33.47 -31.39 -24.15
N ARG A 7 33.74 -30.97 -22.90
CA ARG A 7 33.09 -29.80 -22.27
C ARG A 7 33.30 -28.49 -23.04
N PHE A 8 34.37 -28.39 -23.84
CA PHE A 8 34.70 -27.21 -24.64
C PHE A 8 33.69 -26.95 -25.77
N LYS A 9 33.10 -28.01 -26.35
CA LYS A 9 31.98 -27.88 -27.29
C LYS A 9 30.70 -27.47 -26.57
N ASP A 10 30.46 -28.04 -25.40
CA ASP A 10 29.27 -27.76 -24.59
C ASP A 10 29.26 -26.31 -24.08
N PHE A 11 30.40 -25.74 -23.68
CA PHE A 11 30.48 -24.34 -23.26
C PHE A 11 30.20 -23.32 -24.36
N ASN A 12 30.48 -23.64 -25.62
CA ASN A 12 30.14 -22.75 -26.74
C ASN A 12 28.65 -22.80 -27.10
N GLN A 13 27.93 -23.86 -26.71
CA GLN A 13 26.50 -24.04 -26.96
C GLN A 13 25.62 -23.70 -25.75
N ALA A 14 26.17 -23.73 -24.54
CA ALA A 14 25.44 -23.45 -23.31
C ALA A 14 25.32 -21.94 -23.04
N ILE A 15 24.07 -21.48 -22.98
CA ILE A 15 23.66 -20.07 -22.93
C ILE A 15 23.73 -19.48 -21.50
N ASP A 16 23.72 -20.31 -20.45
CA ASP A 16 23.56 -19.88 -19.05
C ASP A 16 24.73 -20.25 -18.13
N ILE A 17 25.97 -20.12 -18.62
CA ILE A 17 27.15 -20.62 -17.88
C ILE A 17 28.32 -19.62 -17.86
N ALA A 18 28.05 -18.37 -17.51
CA ALA A 18 29.11 -17.39 -17.30
C ALA A 18 30.06 -17.81 -16.16
N THR A 19 29.49 -18.25 -15.03
CA THR A 19 30.22 -18.62 -13.82
C THR A 19 31.15 -19.83 -14.03
N GLU A 20 30.70 -20.89 -14.69
CA GLU A 20 31.58 -22.05 -14.94
C GLU A 20 32.62 -21.76 -16.04
N PHE A 21 32.31 -20.90 -17.02
CA PHE A 21 33.30 -20.48 -18.01
C PHE A 21 34.40 -19.62 -17.38
N ASP A 22 34.06 -18.71 -16.46
CA ASP A 22 35.06 -17.94 -15.71
C ASP A 22 35.92 -18.85 -14.83
N THR A 23 35.29 -19.83 -14.17
CA THR A 23 35.98 -20.86 -13.39
C THR A 23 36.95 -21.66 -14.27
N PHE A 24 36.52 -22.07 -15.47
CA PHE A 24 37.38 -22.72 -16.45
C PHE A 24 38.56 -21.82 -16.85
N CYS A 25 38.30 -20.56 -17.20
CA CYS A 25 39.34 -19.62 -17.60
C CYS A 25 40.37 -19.42 -16.48
N TYR A 26 39.93 -19.34 -15.23
CA TYR A 26 40.79 -19.24 -14.07
C TYR A 26 41.73 -20.45 -13.93
N PHE A 27 41.19 -21.68 -13.97
CA PHE A 27 42.00 -22.90 -13.87
C PHE A 27 42.94 -23.09 -15.06
N PHE A 28 42.50 -22.70 -16.26
CA PHE A 28 43.34 -22.81 -17.44
C PHE A 28 44.50 -21.80 -17.39
N LEU A 29 44.21 -20.54 -17.04
CA LEU A 29 45.23 -19.50 -16.89
C LEU A 29 46.24 -19.81 -15.79
N SER A 30 45.81 -20.41 -14.67
CA SER A 30 46.73 -20.81 -13.60
C SER A 30 47.67 -21.94 -14.01
N SER A 31 47.29 -22.74 -15.01
CA SER A 31 48.08 -23.86 -15.53
C SER A 31 49.09 -23.46 -16.61
N ILE A 32 48.96 -22.26 -17.20
CA ILE A 32 49.90 -21.76 -18.22
C ILE A 32 51.06 -21.06 -17.53
N THR A 33 52.31 -21.41 -17.83
CA THR A 33 53.51 -20.72 -17.33
C THR A 33 54.05 -19.67 -18.29
N SER A 34 53.72 -19.76 -19.59
CA SER A 34 54.20 -18.88 -20.65
C SER A 34 53.33 -17.62 -20.81
N GLU A 35 53.95 -16.44 -20.71
CA GLU A 35 53.26 -15.15 -20.83
C GLU A 35 52.65 -14.90 -22.23
N PRO A 36 53.32 -15.22 -23.36
CA PRO A 36 52.69 -15.15 -24.68
C PRO A 36 51.42 -16.01 -24.82
N LEU A 37 51.44 -17.23 -24.28
CA LEU A 37 50.29 -18.14 -24.29
C LEU A 37 49.15 -17.60 -23.41
N ARG A 38 49.46 -17.01 -22.25
CA ARG A 38 48.48 -16.33 -21.40
C ARG A 38 47.79 -15.19 -22.14
N ASN A 39 48.55 -14.35 -22.85
CA ASN A 39 48.01 -13.22 -23.58
C ASN A 39 47.15 -13.67 -24.78
N SER A 40 47.60 -14.68 -25.53
CA SER A 40 46.80 -15.28 -26.59
C SER A 40 45.50 -15.90 -26.07
N PHE A 41 45.53 -16.59 -24.93
CA PHE A 41 44.34 -17.17 -24.32
C PHE A 41 43.37 -16.09 -23.83
N LYS A 42 43.86 -15.02 -23.18
CA LYS A 42 43.02 -13.88 -22.77
C LYS A 42 42.33 -13.22 -23.96
N ALA A 43 43.04 -13.03 -25.07
CA ALA A 43 42.48 -12.46 -26.29
C ALA A 43 41.38 -13.34 -26.91
N TRP A 44 41.54 -14.67 -26.84
CA TRP A 44 40.52 -15.62 -27.28
C TRP A 44 39.31 -15.71 -26.32
N ALA A 45 39.56 -15.73 -25.02
CA ALA A 45 38.52 -15.91 -24.00
C ALA A 45 37.63 -14.67 -23.82
N GLY A 46 38.18 -13.46 -24.02
CA GLY A 46 37.45 -12.20 -23.83
C GLY A 46 36.12 -12.11 -24.59
N PRO A 47 36.10 -12.30 -25.93
CA PRO A 47 34.86 -12.26 -26.71
C PRO A 47 33.83 -13.34 -26.31
N ILE A 48 34.30 -14.51 -25.86
CA ILE A 48 33.43 -15.60 -25.41
C ILE A 48 32.81 -15.26 -24.06
N TYR A 49 33.61 -14.68 -23.16
CA TYR A 49 33.16 -14.19 -21.86
C TYR A 49 32.05 -13.14 -22.03
N ASP A 50 32.25 -12.14 -22.89
CA ASP A 50 31.25 -11.11 -23.16
C ASP A 50 29.99 -11.68 -23.79
N ARG A 51 30.11 -12.69 -24.68
CA ARG A 51 28.97 -13.39 -25.27
C ARG A 51 28.16 -14.17 -24.22
N LYS A 52 28.83 -14.87 -23.31
CA LYS A 52 28.20 -15.64 -22.23
C LYS A 52 27.51 -14.74 -21.21
N LEU A 53 28.13 -13.61 -20.86
CA LEU A 53 27.46 -12.60 -20.05
C LEU A 53 26.21 -12.08 -20.75
N ALA A 54 26.32 -11.77 -22.05
CA ALA A 54 25.21 -11.25 -22.84
C ALA A 54 24.06 -12.26 -23.04
N SER A 55 24.36 -13.56 -23.07
CA SER A 55 23.39 -14.62 -23.27
C SER A 55 22.60 -14.97 -22.03
N GLN A 56 23.16 -14.74 -20.83
CA GLN A 56 22.45 -14.98 -19.58
C GLN A 56 21.26 -14.03 -19.42
N THR A 57 20.07 -14.62 -19.33
CA THR A 57 18.78 -13.90 -19.30
C THR A 57 18.30 -13.56 -17.90
N LEU A 58 18.72 -14.35 -16.89
CA LEU A 58 18.35 -14.15 -15.49
C LEU A 58 19.56 -14.38 -14.59
N TRP A 59 19.76 -13.47 -13.64
CA TRP A 59 20.79 -13.58 -12.60
C TRP A 59 20.11 -13.69 -11.24
N THR A 60 20.52 -14.65 -10.43
CA THR A 60 19.87 -14.99 -9.16
C THR A 60 20.82 -14.81 -7.98
N LEU A 61 20.33 -15.03 -6.76
CA LEU A 61 21.16 -14.91 -5.56
C LEU A 61 22.39 -15.83 -5.59
N SER A 62 22.31 -16.97 -6.28
CA SER A 62 23.44 -17.90 -6.46
C SER A 62 24.63 -17.27 -7.20
N ASP A 63 24.39 -16.20 -7.96
CA ASP A 63 25.42 -15.49 -8.74
C ASP A 63 26.08 -14.34 -7.97
N GLU A 64 25.66 -14.07 -6.73
CA GLU A 64 26.09 -12.89 -5.96
C GLU A 64 27.62 -12.77 -5.86
N GLU A 65 28.29 -13.79 -5.33
CA GLU A 65 29.75 -13.73 -5.11
C GLU A 65 30.54 -13.67 -6.42
N TYR A 66 29.99 -14.22 -7.50
CA TYR A 66 30.59 -14.06 -8.83
C TYR A 66 30.50 -12.60 -9.30
N ILE A 67 29.31 -11.99 -9.20
CA ILE A 67 29.10 -10.59 -9.60
C ILE A 67 29.92 -9.64 -8.73
N LEU A 68 29.98 -9.85 -7.41
CA LEU A 68 30.79 -9.02 -6.51
C LEU A 68 32.28 -9.05 -6.88
N ARG A 69 32.83 -10.24 -7.17
CA ARG A 69 34.23 -10.38 -7.64
C ARG A 69 34.44 -9.71 -8.99
N LEU A 70 33.46 -9.77 -9.90
CA LEU A 70 33.53 -9.10 -11.18
C LEU A 70 33.56 -7.57 -11.04
N ILE A 71 32.68 -7.02 -10.20
CA ILE A 71 32.62 -5.58 -9.87
C ILE A 71 33.93 -5.13 -9.21
N GLU A 72 34.45 -5.93 -8.27
CA GLU A 72 35.70 -5.64 -7.56
C GLU A 72 36.89 -5.58 -8.53
N LYS A 73 37.03 -6.59 -9.40
CA LYS A 73 38.15 -6.67 -10.36
C LYS A 73 38.07 -5.64 -11.47
N ARG A 74 36.86 -5.31 -11.95
CA ARG A 74 36.65 -4.47 -13.14
C ARG A 74 35.83 -3.21 -12.82
N ASN A 75 36.11 -2.53 -11.72
CA ASN A 75 35.27 -1.47 -11.15
C ASN A 75 34.75 -0.41 -12.16
N VAL A 76 35.62 0.19 -12.98
CA VAL A 76 35.23 1.23 -13.95
C VAL A 76 34.34 0.66 -15.06
N TRP A 77 34.73 -0.48 -15.63
CA TRP A 77 33.95 -1.18 -16.65
C TRP A 77 32.61 -1.67 -16.09
N ALA A 78 32.58 -2.09 -14.82
CA ALA A 78 31.38 -2.55 -14.16
C ALA A 78 30.34 -1.44 -14.08
N LEU A 79 30.76 -0.23 -13.67
CA LEU A 79 29.92 0.96 -13.61
C LEU A 79 29.42 1.42 -14.99
N GLN A 80 30.30 1.46 -15.98
CA GLN A 80 29.99 2.09 -17.27
C GLN A 80 29.31 1.16 -18.27
N SER A 81 29.54 -0.15 -18.18
CA SER A 81 29.13 -1.10 -19.23
C SER A 81 28.33 -2.29 -18.70
N PHE A 82 28.74 -2.86 -17.56
CA PHE A 82 28.10 -4.06 -17.04
C PHE A 82 26.77 -3.76 -16.34
N LEU A 83 26.80 -2.99 -15.25
CA LEU A 83 25.62 -2.74 -14.41
C LEU A 83 24.46 -2.14 -15.21
N PRO A 84 24.64 -1.11 -16.06
CA PRO A 84 23.53 -0.55 -16.84
C PRO A 84 22.83 -1.56 -17.74
N LYS A 85 23.59 -2.53 -18.27
CA LYS A 85 23.10 -3.54 -19.22
C LYS A 85 22.45 -4.74 -18.54
N PHE A 86 22.98 -5.16 -17.40
CA PHE A 86 22.64 -6.44 -16.78
C PHE A 86 21.77 -6.32 -15.53
N VAL A 87 21.79 -5.20 -14.81
CA VAL A 87 20.92 -4.96 -13.65
C VAL A 87 19.43 -5.19 -13.96
N PRO A 88 18.89 -4.80 -15.14
CA PRO A 88 17.49 -5.11 -15.48
C PRO A 88 17.17 -6.61 -15.57
N ARG A 89 18.20 -7.46 -15.66
CA ARG A 89 18.08 -8.94 -15.71
C ARG A 89 18.33 -9.59 -14.36
N PHE A 90 18.65 -8.80 -13.33
CA PHE A 90 18.92 -9.32 -12.00
C PHE A 90 17.59 -9.56 -11.28
N HIS A 91 17.50 -10.70 -10.62
CA HIS A 91 16.39 -11.00 -9.73
C HIS A 91 16.40 -10.04 -8.52
N ARG A 92 15.22 -9.73 -7.98
CA ARG A 92 15.06 -8.80 -6.84
C ARG A 92 15.95 -9.15 -5.65
N SER A 93 15.99 -10.43 -5.27
CA SER A 93 16.80 -10.89 -4.13
C SER A 93 18.30 -10.66 -4.34
N LEU A 94 18.80 -10.84 -5.56
CA LEU A 94 20.19 -10.56 -5.91
C LEU A 94 20.49 -9.07 -5.78
N LEU A 95 19.62 -8.21 -6.30
CA LEU A 95 19.81 -6.75 -6.22
C LEU A 95 19.92 -6.28 -4.76
N TRP A 96 19.11 -6.85 -3.88
CA TRP A 96 19.08 -6.49 -2.46
C TRP A 96 20.36 -6.94 -1.76
N ALA A 97 20.81 -8.16 -2.05
CA ALA A 97 22.08 -8.67 -1.53
C ALA A 97 23.27 -7.83 -2.02
N LEU A 98 23.33 -7.50 -3.32
CA LEU A 98 24.39 -6.66 -3.88
C LEU A 98 24.43 -5.26 -3.23
N LEU A 99 23.28 -4.59 -3.10
CA LEU A 99 23.22 -3.26 -2.46
C LEU A 99 23.68 -3.32 -1.01
N HIS A 100 23.26 -4.34 -0.28
CA HIS A 100 23.65 -4.54 1.11
C HIS A 100 25.17 -4.80 1.23
N THR A 101 25.70 -5.75 0.47
CA THR A 101 27.12 -6.13 0.51
C THR A 101 28.05 -4.99 0.04
N ILE A 102 27.65 -4.24 -0.99
CA ILE A 102 28.43 -3.07 -1.46
C ILE A 102 28.41 -1.95 -0.41
N THR A 103 27.27 -1.72 0.25
CA THR A 103 27.15 -0.71 1.31
C THR A 103 27.99 -1.06 2.54
N LEU A 104 27.99 -2.33 2.97
CA LEU A 104 28.86 -2.79 4.07
C LEU A 104 30.35 -2.75 3.69
N GLY A 105 30.67 -3.12 2.44
CA GLY A 105 32.03 -3.16 1.91
C GLY A 105 32.61 -1.80 1.52
N ARG A 106 31.90 -0.69 1.74
CA ARG A 106 32.21 0.66 1.22
C ARG A 106 33.58 1.20 1.57
N PHE A 107 34.15 0.79 2.72
CA PHE A 107 35.45 1.28 3.20
C PHE A 107 36.61 0.31 2.98
N LYS A 108 36.36 -0.90 2.46
CA LYS A 108 37.40 -1.94 2.30
C LYS A 108 37.45 -2.53 0.90
N ARG A 109 36.30 -2.97 0.37
CA ARG A 109 36.20 -3.80 -0.84
C ARG A 109 35.87 -2.98 -2.10
N PHE A 110 35.07 -1.93 -1.97
CA PHE A 110 34.54 -1.19 -3.12
C PHE A 110 34.84 0.32 -3.05
N LYS A 111 35.90 0.75 -3.74
CA LYS A 111 36.35 2.17 -3.76
C LYS A 111 35.28 3.15 -4.26
N ASN A 112 34.45 2.72 -5.20
CA ASN A 112 33.34 3.51 -5.79
C ASN A 112 31.97 2.97 -5.37
N SER A 113 31.86 2.51 -4.12
CA SER A 113 30.62 1.92 -3.56
C SER A 113 29.41 2.83 -3.74
N ARG A 114 29.60 4.15 -3.60
CA ARG A 114 28.56 5.16 -3.78
C ARG A 114 27.97 5.13 -5.19
N GLU A 115 28.82 5.19 -6.20
CA GLU A 115 28.45 5.18 -7.62
C GLU A 115 27.86 3.84 -8.03
N LEU A 116 28.36 2.74 -7.45
CA LEU A 116 27.84 1.39 -7.67
C LEU A 116 26.40 1.28 -7.17
N CYS A 117 26.13 1.73 -5.93
CA CYS A 117 24.77 1.74 -5.38
C CYS A 117 23.83 2.59 -6.23
N LYS A 118 24.23 3.80 -6.62
CA LYS A 118 23.44 4.67 -7.52
C LYS A 118 23.10 3.99 -8.85
N CYS A 119 24.10 3.34 -9.47
CA CYS A 119 23.91 2.65 -10.73
C CYS A 119 22.93 1.47 -10.59
N ILE A 120 23.10 0.64 -9.55
CA ILE A 120 22.20 -0.49 -9.29
C ILE A 120 20.77 -0.01 -9.02
N MET A 121 20.58 1.03 -8.20
CA MET A 121 19.25 1.58 -7.91
C MET A 121 18.58 2.15 -9.16
N LYS A 122 19.31 2.93 -9.96
CA LYS A 122 18.80 3.55 -11.18
C LYS A 122 18.31 2.52 -12.19
N HIS A 123 19.10 1.47 -12.42
CA HIS A 123 18.79 0.46 -13.44
C HIS A 123 17.92 -0.69 -12.91
N GLY A 124 17.86 -0.88 -11.59
CA GLY A 124 17.08 -1.92 -10.91
C GLY A 124 15.73 -1.43 -10.38
N ASN A 125 15.36 -0.19 -10.68
CA ASN A 125 14.21 0.50 -10.09
C ASN A 125 12.91 -0.35 -10.15
N GLY A 126 12.64 -0.97 -11.31
CA GLY A 126 11.45 -1.79 -11.51
C GLY A 126 11.39 -3.06 -10.65
N GLN A 127 12.54 -3.65 -10.29
CA GLN A 127 12.64 -4.84 -9.46
C GLN A 127 12.73 -4.49 -7.97
N LEU A 128 13.37 -3.37 -7.64
CA LEU A 128 13.63 -2.93 -6.27
C LEU A 128 12.38 -2.38 -5.59
N GLY A 129 11.48 -1.76 -6.35
CA GLY A 129 10.30 -1.07 -5.83
C GLY A 129 9.33 -1.98 -5.07
N LEU A 130 8.57 -1.38 -4.15
CA LEU A 130 7.49 -2.08 -3.47
C LEU A 130 6.32 -2.34 -4.43
N CYS A 131 5.62 -3.45 -4.20
CA CYS A 131 4.41 -3.84 -4.91
C CYS A 131 3.33 -4.34 -3.94
N GLY A 132 2.10 -4.52 -4.42
CA GLY A 132 0.96 -4.93 -3.60
C GLY A 132 1.18 -6.28 -2.90
N LYS A 133 1.95 -7.18 -3.52
CA LYS A 133 2.33 -8.46 -2.89
C LYS A 133 3.18 -8.28 -1.64
N ASP A 134 3.97 -7.20 -1.57
CA ASP A 134 4.80 -6.91 -0.40
C ASP A 134 3.96 -6.44 0.79
N ILE A 135 2.84 -5.75 0.54
CA ILE A 135 1.87 -5.44 1.60
C ILE A 135 1.21 -6.73 2.10
N MET A 136 0.82 -7.62 1.19
CA MET A 136 0.19 -8.90 1.54
C MET A 136 1.15 -9.85 2.27
N GLU A 137 2.45 -9.82 1.95
CA GLU A 137 3.48 -10.58 2.68
C GLU A 137 3.49 -10.22 4.17
N ILE A 138 3.40 -8.92 4.48
CA ILE A 138 3.34 -8.45 5.86
C ILE A 138 2.11 -9.05 6.54
N VAL A 139 0.93 -8.96 5.90
CA VAL A 139 -0.36 -9.48 6.43
C VAL A 139 -0.32 -10.98 6.74
N ASN A 140 0.36 -11.75 5.91
CA ASN A 140 0.50 -13.19 6.09
C ASN A 140 1.58 -13.58 7.11
N THR A 141 2.36 -12.61 7.61
CA THR A 141 3.41 -12.85 8.59
C THR A 141 2.84 -12.78 10.03
N PRO A 142 3.07 -13.79 10.88
CA PRO A 142 2.51 -13.83 12.23
C PRO A 142 2.90 -12.62 13.12
N PRO A 143 1.97 -12.07 13.92
CA PRO A 143 2.17 -10.83 14.68
C PRO A 143 3.27 -10.87 15.76
N SER A 144 3.75 -12.04 16.17
CA SER A 144 4.83 -12.17 17.16
C SER A 144 6.21 -11.71 16.66
N PHE A 145 6.36 -11.35 15.38
CA PHE A 145 7.66 -11.05 14.75
C PHE A 145 7.81 -9.60 14.23
N CYS A 146 6.80 -8.75 14.40
CA CYS A 146 6.83 -7.34 14.01
C CYS A 146 7.13 -6.42 15.20
N ARG A 147 8.20 -6.68 15.97
CA ARG A 147 8.75 -5.66 16.88
C ARG A 147 9.60 -4.68 16.06
N ASN A 148 9.19 -3.42 16.07
CA ASN A 148 9.86 -2.32 15.37
C ASN A 148 11.17 -1.96 16.07
N ASN A 149 12.31 -2.32 15.49
CA ASN A 149 13.64 -1.84 15.91
C ASN A 149 14.18 -0.72 14.99
N LEU A 150 13.30 0.02 14.33
CA LEU A 150 13.68 1.23 13.59
C LEU A 150 13.18 2.45 14.38
N ILE A 151 13.77 2.67 15.56
CA ILE A 151 13.61 3.93 16.31
C ILE A 151 14.75 4.86 15.86
N PRO A 152 14.48 6.00 15.22
CA PRO A 152 15.49 7.00 14.95
C PRO A 152 15.59 7.93 16.17
N GLY A 153 16.71 7.86 16.88
CA GLY A 153 17.01 8.81 17.95
C GLY A 153 17.69 8.15 19.14
N HIS A 154 18.96 7.81 18.99
CA HIS A 154 19.98 7.93 20.04
C HIS A 154 21.31 7.48 19.43
N ALA A 155 22.19 8.44 19.15
CA ALA A 155 23.62 8.17 19.11
C ALA A 155 24.01 7.80 20.55
N VAL A 156 24.03 6.50 20.86
CA VAL A 156 24.74 5.99 22.02
C VAL A 156 25.80 5.07 21.47
N GLU A 157 27.04 5.50 21.66
CA GLU A 157 28.21 4.65 21.59
C GLU A 157 28.00 3.48 22.57
N THR A 158 27.65 2.31 22.04
CA THR A 158 27.75 1.07 22.80
C THR A 158 28.46 0.05 21.93
N HIS A 159 29.74 -0.12 22.23
CA HIS A 159 30.54 -1.28 21.87
C HIS A 159 29.91 -2.54 22.47
N HIS A 160 29.01 -3.22 21.75
CA HIS A 160 28.63 -4.60 22.07
C HIS A 160 28.37 -5.42 20.80
N SER A 161 29.29 -6.37 20.59
CA SER A 161 29.17 -7.67 19.92
C SER A 161 28.38 -7.75 18.61
N GLU A 162 29.14 -7.87 17.51
CA GLU A 162 28.72 -8.46 16.24
C GLU A 162 28.19 -9.90 16.48
N ALA A 163 26.88 -10.04 16.71
CA ALA A 163 26.22 -11.33 16.68
C ALA A 163 24.79 -11.18 16.16
N ASN A 164 24.63 -11.44 14.86
CA ASN A 164 23.39 -11.81 14.18
C ASN A 164 22.20 -10.85 14.33
N ASP A 165 22.23 -9.73 13.62
CA ASP A 165 20.99 -9.04 13.24
C ASP A 165 20.23 -9.94 12.24
N PRO A 166 19.04 -10.47 12.56
CA PRO A 166 18.33 -11.36 11.66
C PRO A 166 17.95 -10.58 10.39
N ASP A 167 18.42 -11.06 9.23
CA ASP A 167 18.06 -10.56 7.90
C ASP A 167 16.59 -10.10 7.88
N PRO A 168 16.30 -8.82 7.56
CA PRO A 168 14.97 -8.27 7.70
C PRO A 168 13.95 -9.14 6.94
N ARG A 169 13.13 -9.92 7.67
CA ARG A 169 12.43 -11.08 7.08
C ARG A 169 11.40 -10.74 5.99
N THR A 170 10.90 -9.51 5.94
CA THR A 170 9.89 -9.07 4.97
C THR A 170 10.50 -8.17 3.92
N SER A 171 9.94 -8.20 2.70
CA SER A 171 10.36 -7.32 1.61
C SER A 171 10.33 -5.86 2.06
N PHE A 172 9.24 -5.43 2.69
CA PHE A 172 9.13 -4.06 3.20
C PHE A 172 10.30 -3.63 4.10
N LYS A 173 10.73 -4.46 5.06
CA LYS A 173 11.84 -4.11 5.95
C LYS A 173 13.17 -3.96 5.22
N LYS A 174 13.52 -4.87 4.30
CA LYS A 174 14.78 -4.72 3.56
C LYS A 174 14.69 -3.55 2.56
N PHE A 175 13.52 -3.26 2.01
CA PHE A 175 13.30 -2.06 1.21
C PHE A 175 13.56 -0.79 2.03
N MET A 176 12.95 -0.66 3.22
CA MET A 176 13.14 0.50 4.08
C MET A 176 14.61 0.67 4.48
N ARG A 177 15.29 -0.41 4.86
CA ARG A 177 16.73 -0.40 5.16
C ARG A 177 17.56 0.11 3.97
N MET A 178 17.30 -0.39 2.77
CA MET A 178 18.02 0.03 1.56
C MET A 178 17.79 1.52 1.27
N VAL A 179 16.55 2.01 1.37
CA VAL A 179 16.25 3.43 1.19
C VAL A 179 16.98 4.25 2.26
N GLN A 180 17.00 3.80 3.52
CA GLN A 180 17.75 4.43 4.61
C GLN A 180 19.23 4.57 4.29
N GLU A 181 19.87 3.46 3.90
CA GLU A 181 21.28 3.41 3.53
C GLU A 181 21.56 4.32 2.31
N SER A 182 20.60 4.48 1.42
CA SER A 182 20.74 5.34 0.24
C SER A 182 20.67 6.83 0.56
N TYR A 183 19.77 7.24 1.47
CA TYR A 183 19.64 8.61 1.94
C TYR A 183 20.78 9.02 2.87
N ILE A 184 21.14 8.17 3.85
CA ILE A 184 22.09 8.54 4.91
C ILE A 184 23.54 8.29 4.50
N ILE A 185 23.81 7.18 3.80
CA ILE A 185 25.17 6.64 3.66
C ILE A 185 25.73 6.86 2.25
N ASN A 186 24.92 6.62 1.22
CA ASN A 186 25.40 6.62 -0.16
C ASN A 186 25.11 7.93 -0.92
N GLY A 187 24.49 8.92 -0.26
CA GLY A 187 24.05 10.19 -0.86
C GLY A 187 23.50 10.01 -2.29
N ALA A 188 22.62 9.01 -2.40
CA ALA A 188 21.85 8.58 -3.56
C ALA A 188 20.39 8.98 -3.37
N GLU A 189 20.19 10.17 -2.80
CA GLU A 189 18.89 10.68 -2.38
C GLU A 189 17.91 10.78 -3.55
N GLN A 190 18.39 11.16 -4.73
CA GLN A 190 17.55 11.29 -5.93
C GLN A 190 17.11 9.93 -6.46
N GLU A 191 18.01 8.94 -6.49
CA GLU A 191 17.69 7.58 -6.89
C GLU A 191 16.74 6.92 -5.88
N ALA A 192 16.98 7.14 -4.58
CA ALA A 192 16.11 6.65 -3.51
C ALA A 192 14.72 7.31 -3.56
N LEU A 193 14.63 8.61 -3.82
CA LEU A 193 13.36 9.32 -4.00
C LEU A 193 12.61 8.80 -5.23
N GLY A 194 13.30 8.62 -6.36
CA GLY A 194 12.70 8.05 -7.57
C GLY A 194 12.15 6.64 -7.35
N LEU A 195 12.86 5.83 -6.56
CA LEU A 195 12.42 4.49 -6.16
C LEU A 195 11.19 4.53 -5.23
N LEU A 196 11.16 5.46 -4.27
CA LEU A 196 9.98 5.67 -3.41
C LEU A 196 8.77 6.10 -4.23
N GLN A 197 8.94 7.06 -5.15
CA GLN A 197 7.87 7.52 -6.03
C GLN A 197 7.32 6.40 -6.91
N GLN A 198 8.20 5.61 -7.54
CA GLN A 198 7.77 4.49 -8.37
C GLN A 198 7.04 3.43 -7.54
N SER A 199 7.54 3.16 -6.33
CA SER A 199 6.89 2.23 -5.40
C SER A 199 5.48 2.69 -5.03
N CYS A 200 5.32 3.96 -4.63
CA CYS A 200 4.01 4.53 -4.33
C CYS A 200 3.06 4.49 -5.54
N GLN A 201 3.55 4.85 -6.74
CA GLN A 201 2.75 4.77 -7.96
C GLN A 201 2.28 3.35 -8.24
N ARG A 202 3.20 2.38 -8.19
CA ARG A 202 2.89 0.97 -8.41
C ARG A 202 1.88 0.44 -7.40
N LEU A 203 2.00 0.85 -6.13
CA LEU A 203 1.04 0.47 -5.09
C LEU A 203 -0.35 1.03 -5.37
N VAL A 204 -0.46 2.26 -5.89
CA VAL A 204 -1.75 2.83 -6.34
C VAL A 204 -2.33 2.00 -7.49
N ASP A 205 -1.51 1.66 -8.49
CA ASP A 205 -1.95 0.88 -9.66
C ASP A 205 -2.41 -0.54 -9.24
N GLU A 206 -1.74 -1.12 -8.26
CA GLU A 206 -2.04 -2.45 -7.71
C GLU A 206 -3.02 -2.40 -6.52
N ARG A 207 -3.79 -1.32 -6.32
CA ARG A 207 -4.69 -1.16 -5.16
C ARG A 207 -5.64 -2.33 -4.90
N GLN A 208 -6.10 -3.00 -5.95
CA GLN A 208 -7.00 -4.15 -5.82
C GLN A 208 -6.35 -5.37 -5.17
N VAL A 209 -5.01 -5.44 -5.14
CA VAL A 209 -4.25 -6.52 -4.52
C VAL A 209 -4.27 -6.41 -2.99
N TRP A 210 -4.31 -5.20 -2.45
CA TRP A 210 -4.10 -4.93 -1.03
C TRP A 210 -5.22 -4.13 -0.34
N SER A 211 -6.22 -3.62 -1.06
CA SER A 211 -7.34 -2.86 -0.47
C SER A 211 -8.28 -3.70 0.42
N SER A 212 -8.17 -5.03 0.37
CA SER A 212 -8.89 -5.93 1.25
C SER A 212 -8.24 -6.09 2.63
N VAL A 213 -7.03 -5.55 2.82
CA VAL A 213 -6.30 -5.64 4.11
C VAL A 213 -7.05 -4.85 5.18
N GLY A 214 -7.08 -5.37 6.40
CA GLY A 214 -7.70 -4.68 7.54
C GLY A 214 -6.99 -3.37 7.86
N ALA A 215 -7.75 -2.29 8.08
CA ALA A 215 -7.22 -0.94 8.27
C ALA A 215 -6.18 -0.84 9.41
N SER A 216 -6.47 -1.40 10.58
CA SER A 216 -5.53 -1.40 11.71
C SER A 216 -4.21 -2.10 11.37
N TYR A 217 -4.28 -3.18 10.60
CA TYR A 217 -3.10 -3.94 10.21
C TYR A 217 -2.25 -3.19 9.19
N LEU A 218 -2.88 -2.61 8.15
CA LEU A 218 -2.20 -1.79 7.15
C LEU A 218 -1.52 -0.57 7.77
N VAL A 219 -2.20 0.10 8.71
CA VAL A 219 -1.64 1.27 9.39
C VAL A 219 -0.42 0.87 10.20
N ASN A 220 -0.56 -0.05 11.15
CA ASN A 220 0.47 -0.33 12.15
C ASN A 220 1.71 -1.00 11.56
N ASN A 221 1.55 -1.84 10.52
CA ASN A 221 2.65 -2.63 9.98
C ASN A 221 3.25 -2.06 8.69
N PHE A 222 2.58 -1.11 8.03
CA PHE A 222 3.05 -0.55 6.76
C PHE A 222 3.04 0.99 6.74
N LEU A 223 1.88 1.64 6.89
CA LEU A 223 1.77 3.08 6.70
C LEU A 223 2.49 3.89 7.79
N GLU A 224 2.29 3.56 9.06
CA GLU A 224 2.95 4.27 10.17
C GLU A 224 4.48 4.15 10.10
N PRO A 225 5.09 2.94 9.93
CA PRO A 225 6.53 2.82 9.74
C PRO A 225 7.05 3.59 8.52
N LEU A 226 6.31 3.55 7.41
CA LEU A 226 6.68 4.25 6.17
C LEU A 226 6.71 5.78 6.37
N VAL A 227 5.64 6.32 6.97
CA VAL A 227 5.52 7.76 7.26
C VAL A 227 6.55 8.21 8.28
N GLY A 228 6.76 7.45 9.36
CA GLY A 228 7.77 7.78 10.36
C GLY A 228 9.16 7.87 9.77
N ILE A 229 9.45 7.06 8.75
CA ILE A 229 10.69 7.11 7.99
C ILE A 229 10.76 8.34 7.07
N PHE A 230 9.68 8.65 6.34
CA PHE A 230 9.64 9.83 5.49
C PHE A 230 9.90 11.11 6.28
N GLU A 231 9.34 11.19 7.48
CA GLU A 231 9.56 12.28 8.42
C GLU A 231 11.00 12.31 8.92
N ALA A 232 11.54 11.18 9.39
CA ALA A 232 12.90 11.08 9.92
C ALA A 232 13.98 11.46 8.88
N TRP A 233 13.78 11.12 7.60
CA TRP A 233 14.74 11.40 6.53
C TRP A 233 14.38 12.65 5.72
N LYS A 234 13.37 13.41 6.14
CA LYS A 234 12.89 14.62 5.47
C LYS A 234 12.63 14.40 3.98
N VAL A 235 12.03 13.26 3.63
CA VAL A 235 11.69 12.90 2.25
C VAL A 235 10.73 13.95 1.71
N PRO A 236 11.03 14.63 0.59
CA PRO A 236 10.16 15.69 0.10
C PRO A 236 8.76 15.15 -0.21
N PRO A 237 7.69 15.90 0.08
CA PRO A 237 6.33 15.52 -0.32
C PRO A 237 6.26 15.54 -1.86
N THR A 238 5.78 14.44 -2.45
CA THR A 238 5.69 14.30 -3.90
C THR A 238 4.31 13.81 -4.31
N PRO A 239 3.86 14.09 -5.55
CA PRO A 239 2.52 13.68 -6.01
C PRO A 239 2.24 12.18 -5.87
N ALA A 240 3.23 11.33 -6.16
CA ALA A 240 3.09 9.88 -6.03
C ALA A 240 2.88 9.42 -4.58
N ILE A 241 3.64 9.99 -3.64
CA ILE A 241 3.49 9.68 -2.20
C ILE A 241 2.13 10.18 -1.70
N HIS A 242 1.74 11.39 -2.10
CA HIS A 242 0.43 11.97 -1.79
C HIS A 242 -0.71 11.08 -2.29
N GLN A 243 -0.68 10.67 -3.56
CA GLN A 243 -1.70 9.83 -4.17
C GLN A 243 -1.80 8.47 -3.48
N PHE A 244 -0.67 7.85 -3.14
CA PHE A 244 -0.65 6.58 -2.42
C PHE A 244 -1.31 6.70 -1.05
N LEU A 245 -0.94 7.70 -0.25
CA LEU A 245 -1.53 7.89 1.08
C LEU A 245 -3.03 8.22 1.00
N GLU A 246 -3.44 9.06 0.05
CA GLU A 246 -4.85 9.38 -0.17
C GLU A 246 -5.67 8.12 -0.53
N VAL A 247 -5.15 7.26 -1.42
CA VAL A 247 -5.81 5.99 -1.79
C VAL A 247 -5.88 5.04 -0.61
N ALA A 248 -4.80 4.87 0.16
CA ALA A 248 -4.80 4.01 1.33
C ALA A 248 -5.80 4.50 2.41
N LEU A 249 -5.88 5.82 2.61
CA LEU A 249 -6.86 6.42 3.52
C LEU A 249 -8.29 6.16 3.03
N ARG A 250 -8.61 6.47 1.78
CA ARG A 250 -9.98 6.33 1.23
C ARG A 250 -10.44 4.88 1.12
N ASP A 251 -9.62 4.03 0.51
CA ASP A 251 -10.05 2.69 0.09
C ASP A 251 -9.95 1.66 1.21
N VAL A 252 -9.15 1.93 2.25
CA VAL A 252 -8.94 1.00 3.37
C VAL A 252 -9.39 1.60 4.69
N ILE A 253 -8.84 2.75 5.09
CA ILE A 253 -9.09 3.31 6.43
C ILE A 253 -10.54 3.81 6.54
N HIS A 254 -11.05 4.48 5.51
CA HIS A 254 -12.41 5.02 5.45
C HIS A 254 -13.46 4.05 4.91
N LYS A 255 -13.06 2.86 4.47
CA LYS A 255 -14.00 1.82 4.00
C LYS A 255 -15.17 1.54 4.96
N PRO A 256 -15.00 1.55 6.30
CA PRO A 256 -16.10 1.29 7.21
C PRO A 256 -17.11 2.43 7.38
N ILE A 257 -16.77 3.68 7.04
CA ILE A 257 -17.63 4.83 7.37
C ILE A 257 -18.72 5.02 6.32
N THR A 258 -19.98 4.97 6.76
CA THR A 258 -21.11 5.37 5.91
C THR A 258 -21.28 6.88 5.91
N THR A 259 -22.15 7.39 5.03
CA THR A 259 -22.54 8.81 5.06
C THR A 259 -23.07 9.18 6.44
N GLN A 260 -22.72 10.38 6.91
CA GLN A 260 -23.22 10.89 8.18
C GLN A 260 -24.76 10.98 8.12
N PRO A 261 -25.47 10.37 9.09
CA PRO A 261 -26.92 10.48 9.15
C PRO A 261 -27.32 11.93 9.42
N VAL A 262 -28.41 12.37 8.79
CA VAL A 262 -28.98 13.70 9.01
C VAL A 262 -30.23 13.56 9.88
N GLN A 263 -30.32 14.35 10.94
CA GLN A 263 -31.52 14.40 11.74
C GLN A 263 -32.60 15.15 10.95
N LEU A 264 -33.63 14.44 10.51
CA LEU A 264 -34.79 15.06 9.89
C LEU A 264 -35.78 15.49 10.98
N MET A 265 -36.44 16.63 10.77
CA MET A 265 -37.37 17.22 11.74
C MET A 265 -38.60 16.32 11.99
N GLY A 266 -39.04 16.22 13.24
CA GLY A 266 -40.25 15.48 13.62
C GLY A 266 -40.18 13.99 13.30
N TRP A 267 -41.18 13.48 12.57
CA TRP A 267 -41.28 12.09 12.11
C TRP A 267 -40.71 11.88 10.69
N ALA A 268 -39.98 12.83 10.11
CA ALA A 268 -39.45 12.66 8.76
C ALA A 268 -38.37 11.55 8.69
N HIS A 269 -38.37 10.77 7.62
CA HIS A 269 -37.46 9.65 7.34
C HIS A 269 -36.94 9.75 5.90
N GLU A 270 -35.80 9.11 5.63
CA GLU A 270 -35.22 9.07 4.28
C GLU A 270 -36.14 8.37 3.26
N LYS A 271 -36.09 8.83 2.01
CA LYS A 271 -36.83 8.20 0.91
C LYS A 271 -36.27 6.82 0.58
N VAL A 272 -37.14 5.90 0.20
CA VAL A 272 -36.78 4.62 -0.41
C VAL A 272 -36.68 4.76 -1.93
N VAL A 273 -35.77 4.00 -2.54
CA VAL A 273 -35.63 3.89 -4.00
C VAL A 273 -36.24 2.55 -4.42
N CYS A 274 -37.28 2.60 -5.26
CA CYS A 274 -37.92 1.38 -5.75
C CYS A 274 -36.94 0.59 -6.65
N PRO A 275 -36.66 -0.68 -6.36
CA PRO A 275 -35.73 -1.49 -7.17
C PRO A 275 -36.35 -1.96 -8.50
N VAL A 276 -37.67 -1.88 -8.65
CA VAL A 276 -38.40 -2.45 -9.80
C VAL A 276 -38.72 -1.39 -10.85
N LEU A 277 -39.20 -0.22 -10.45
CA LEU A 277 -39.67 0.83 -11.35
C LEU A 277 -39.30 2.23 -10.84
N PRO A 278 -38.68 3.10 -11.67
CA PRO A 278 -38.34 4.47 -11.28
C PRO A 278 -39.57 5.31 -10.85
N ASP A 279 -40.72 5.05 -11.45
CA ASP A 279 -41.99 5.77 -11.22
C ASP A 279 -43.04 4.92 -10.50
N CYS A 280 -42.62 4.10 -9.55
CA CYS A 280 -43.52 3.30 -8.74
C CYS A 280 -44.44 4.20 -7.89
N ASN A 281 -45.72 4.33 -8.30
CA ASN A 281 -46.74 5.10 -7.59
C ASN A 281 -46.86 4.75 -6.08
N PRO A 282 -46.88 3.47 -5.68
CA PRO A 282 -46.84 3.08 -4.27
C PRO A 282 -45.61 3.62 -3.51
N CYS A 283 -44.40 3.48 -4.07
CA CYS A 283 -43.18 4.01 -3.46
C CYS A 283 -43.16 5.54 -3.42
N ARG A 284 -43.78 6.21 -4.40
CA ARG A 284 -43.93 7.67 -4.40
C ARG A 284 -44.82 8.12 -3.24
N ALA A 285 -45.98 7.48 -3.06
CA ALA A 285 -46.87 7.75 -1.94
C ALA A 285 -46.22 7.43 -0.58
N LEU A 286 -45.47 6.32 -0.51
CA LEU A 286 -44.66 5.97 0.65
C LEU A 286 -43.62 7.06 0.94
N ASN A 287 -42.88 7.53 -0.06
CA ASN A 287 -41.89 8.59 0.10
C ASN A 287 -42.50 9.92 0.56
N THR A 288 -43.67 10.31 0.04
CA THR A 288 -44.42 11.47 0.55
C THR A 288 -44.76 11.32 2.02
N PHE A 289 -45.14 10.12 2.47
CA PHE A 289 -45.34 9.84 3.89
C PHE A 289 -44.02 9.90 4.68
N LEU A 290 -42.96 9.24 4.21
CA LEU A 290 -41.67 9.18 4.91
C LEU A 290 -41.13 10.60 5.14
N GLU A 291 -41.21 11.47 4.15
CA GLU A 291 -40.74 12.87 4.26
C GLU A 291 -41.60 13.77 5.14
N ASN A 292 -42.85 13.40 5.42
CA ASN A 292 -43.75 14.26 6.20
C ASN A 292 -43.37 14.25 7.70
N PRO A 293 -42.96 15.39 8.28
CA PRO A 293 -42.49 15.48 9.66
C PRO A 293 -43.62 15.39 10.70
N GLN A 294 -44.87 15.63 10.31
CA GLN A 294 -46.01 15.59 11.23
C GLN A 294 -46.74 14.23 11.20
N GLN A 295 -46.46 13.41 10.19
CA GLN A 295 -47.20 12.18 9.94
C GLN A 295 -46.44 10.96 10.47
N GLN A 296 -46.92 10.41 11.58
CA GLN A 296 -46.38 9.18 12.18
C GLN A 296 -46.95 7.90 11.53
N LYS A 297 -48.23 7.92 11.14
CA LYS A 297 -48.95 6.77 10.58
C LYS A 297 -49.40 7.05 9.15
N TRP A 298 -49.21 6.06 8.29
CA TRP A 298 -49.75 6.05 6.93
C TRP A 298 -50.38 4.70 6.65
N SER A 299 -51.36 4.69 5.75
CA SER A 299 -52.04 3.45 5.41
C SER A 299 -52.46 3.42 3.97
N ILE A 300 -52.42 2.23 3.38
CA ILE A 300 -52.82 1.98 2.01
C ILE A 300 -53.73 0.76 1.93
N GLN A 301 -54.87 0.87 1.25
CA GLN A 301 -55.70 -0.27 0.89
C GLN A 301 -55.26 -0.81 -0.46
N ALA A 302 -54.79 -2.06 -0.49
CA ALA A 302 -54.23 -2.62 -1.71
C ALA A 302 -54.20 -4.16 -1.71
N ALA A 303 -54.12 -4.71 -2.93
CA ALA A 303 -53.89 -6.13 -3.15
C ALA A 303 -52.60 -6.62 -2.48
N GLN A 304 -52.54 -7.91 -2.15
CA GLN A 304 -51.43 -8.50 -1.39
C GLN A 304 -50.05 -8.27 -2.01
N LEU A 305 -49.94 -8.35 -3.33
CA LEU A 305 -48.67 -8.11 -4.04
C LEU A 305 -48.12 -6.70 -3.79
N LEU A 306 -49.01 -5.69 -3.79
CA LEU A 306 -48.61 -4.30 -3.57
C LEU A 306 -48.22 -4.06 -2.10
N ARG A 307 -48.94 -4.68 -1.17
CA ARG A 307 -48.61 -4.61 0.27
C ARG A 307 -47.25 -5.23 0.54
N ARG A 308 -46.96 -6.42 0.00
CA ARG A 308 -45.63 -7.04 0.09
C ARG A 308 -44.53 -6.19 -0.51
N HIS A 309 -44.77 -5.57 -1.67
CA HIS A 309 -43.79 -4.67 -2.26
C HIS A 309 -43.40 -3.52 -1.31
N ILE A 310 -44.37 -2.93 -0.62
CA ILE A 310 -44.12 -1.88 0.39
C ILE A 310 -43.42 -2.44 1.63
N GLU A 311 -43.83 -3.60 2.12
CA GLU A 311 -43.18 -4.30 3.24
C GLU A 311 -41.69 -4.56 2.94
N ASP A 312 -41.36 -5.02 1.72
CA ASP A 312 -39.99 -5.26 1.27
C ASP A 312 -39.14 -3.98 1.17
N GLN A 313 -39.75 -2.80 1.01
CA GLN A 313 -39.04 -1.52 1.08
C GLN A 313 -38.76 -1.06 2.52
N LEU A 314 -39.48 -1.62 3.50
CA LEU A 314 -39.47 -1.20 4.90
C LEU A 314 -38.98 -2.34 5.82
N MET A 315 -37.88 -2.97 5.44
CA MET A 315 -37.28 -4.09 6.19
C MET A 315 -36.62 -3.66 7.51
N ASP A 316 -36.53 -2.35 7.75
CA ASP A 316 -35.93 -1.81 8.95
C ASP A 316 -36.85 -1.92 10.18
N PRO A 317 -36.30 -2.21 11.38
CA PRO A 317 -37.06 -2.35 12.62
C PRO A 317 -37.64 -1.02 13.15
N HIS A 318 -37.52 0.06 12.39
CA HIS A 318 -38.03 1.40 12.72
C HIS A 318 -39.48 1.60 12.23
N TYR A 319 -40.08 0.58 11.63
CA TYR A 319 -41.45 0.62 11.16
C TYR A 319 -42.27 -0.51 11.80
N SER A 320 -43.45 -0.20 12.32
CA SER A 320 -44.47 -1.21 12.59
C SER A 320 -45.35 -1.36 11.37
N LEU A 321 -45.46 -2.58 10.87
CA LEU A 321 -46.23 -2.95 9.69
C LEU A 321 -47.38 -3.86 10.13
N GLU A 322 -48.61 -3.35 10.05
CA GLU A 322 -49.81 -4.07 10.45
C GLU A 322 -50.79 -4.16 9.28
N THR A 323 -51.17 -5.37 8.88
CA THR A 323 -52.27 -5.55 7.92
C THR A 323 -53.58 -5.74 8.67
N THR A 324 -54.50 -4.79 8.55
CA THR A 324 -55.87 -4.95 9.05
C THR A 324 -56.78 -5.55 7.98
N ARG A 325 -57.62 -6.51 8.39
CA ARG A 325 -58.53 -7.25 7.50
C ARG A 325 -59.92 -6.62 7.40
N GLU A 326 -60.03 -5.32 7.66
CA GLU A 326 -61.27 -4.57 7.58
C GLU A 326 -61.47 -4.04 6.16
N GLY A 327 -62.45 -4.61 5.45
CA GLY A 327 -62.75 -4.31 4.05
C GLY A 327 -61.88 -5.07 3.05
N VAL A 328 -62.28 -5.05 1.78
CA VAL A 328 -61.54 -5.65 0.66
C VAL A 328 -61.28 -4.56 -0.39
N PRO A 329 -60.03 -4.33 -0.81
CA PRO A 329 -58.79 -5.01 -0.39
C PRO A 329 -58.32 -4.63 1.03
N TYR A 330 -57.56 -5.53 1.68
CA TYR A 330 -57.01 -5.32 3.02
C TYR A 330 -56.11 -4.07 3.09
N LYS A 331 -56.03 -3.48 4.29
CA LYS A 331 -55.31 -2.25 4.56
C LYS A 331 -53.97 -2.56 5.23
N LEU A 332 -52.88 -2.06 4.67
CA LEU A 332 -51.58 -2.03 5.34
C LEU A 332 -51.44 -0.70 6.08
N VAL A 333 -51.10 -0.75 7.36
CA VAL A 333 -50.80 0.40 8.20
C VAL A 333 -49.31 0.38 8.51
N VAL A 334 -48.62 1.46 8.15
CA VAL A 334 -47.21 1.71 8.42
C VAL A 334 -47.13 2.76 9.51
N THR A 335 -46.51 2.42 10.64
CA THR A 335 -46.24 3.36 11.73
C THR A 335 -44.74 3.57 11.84
N LYS A 336 -44.29 4.83 11.79
CA LYS A 336 -42.92 5.21 12.13
C LYS A 336 -42.73 5.05 13.64
N LEU A 337 -41.82 4.16 14.02
CA LEU A 337 -41.31 4.01 15.37
C LEU A 337 -40.11 4.96 15.50
N GLY A 338 -39.85 5.50 16.70
CA GLY A 338 -38.86 6.56 16.93
C GLY A 338 -37.47 6.37 16.29
N THR A 339 -36.80 7.51 16.11
CA THR A 339 -35.43 7.81 15.64
C THR A 339 -34.62 6.69 14.98
N ASN A 340 -34.90 6.43 13.69
CA ASN A 340 -33.91 5.92 12.72
C ASN A 340 -32.56 6.66 12.87
N TYR A 341 -32.63 7.96 13.15
CA TYR A 341 -31.46 8.79 13.43
C TYR A 341 -30.58 8.27 14.57
N ASP A 342 -31.11 7.88 15.73
CA ASP A 342 -30.27 7.55 16.89
C ASP A 342 -29.50 6.26 16.68
N LYS A 343 -30.13 5.25 16.06
CA LYS A 343 -29.48 3.97 15.75
C LYS A 343 -28.46 4.13 14.61
N THR A 344 -28.84 4.83 13.54
CA THR A 344 -27.95 5.07 12.40
C THR A 344 -26.80 6.00 12.79
N SER A 345 -27.05 6.99 13.65
CA SER A 345 -26.05 7.84 14.29
C SER A 345 -25.13 7.02 15.19
N GLY A 346 -25.64 6.11 16.03
CA GLY A 346 -24.80 5.23 16.83
C GLY A 346 -23.96 4.23 16.02
N ILE A 347 -24.42 3.79 14.84
CA ILE A 347 -23.61 2.99 13.90
C ILE A 347 -22.52 3.87 13.29
N TRP A 348 -22.90 5.03 12.75
CA TRP A 348 -21.98 5.97 12.14
C TRP A 348 -20.91 6.47 13.13
N GLN A 349 -21.28 6.81 14.36
CA GLN A 349 -20.36 7.24 15.43
C GLN A 349 -19.33 6.15 15.73
N ARG A 350 -19.75 4.87 15.83
CA ARG A 350 -18.82 3.76 16.04
C ARG A 350 -17.86 3.58 14.85
N GLN A 351 -18.36 3.71 13.63
CA GLN A 351 -17.52 3.65 12.43
C GLN A 351 -16.54 4.84 12.39
N ALA A 352 -17.00 6.06 12.63
CA ALA A 352 -16.17 7.26 12.70
C ALA A 352 -15.09 7.14 13.78
N GLN A 353 -15.43 6.60 14.96
CA GLN A 353 -14.46 6.33 16.01
C GLN A 353 -13.42 5.28 15.57
N GLN A 354 -13.84 4.21 14.90
CA GLN A 354 -12.93 3.19 14.37
C GLN A 354 -11.97 3.78 13.32
N VAL A 355 -12.47 4.62 12.43
CA VAL A 355 -11.65 5.35 11.45
C VAL A 355 -10.67 6.27 12.17
N ALA A 356 -11.12 7.07 13.14
CA ALA A 356 -10.28 7.98 13.89
C ALA A 356 -9.17 7.24 14.67
N GLN A 357 -9.47 6.08 15.24
CA GLN A 357 -8.48 5.21 15.90
C GLN A 357 -7.44 4.68 14.91
N ASN A 358 -7.88 4.19 13.75
CA ASN A 358 -6.96 3.70 12.72
C ASN A 358 -6.10 4.83 12.11
N ALA A 359 -6.65 6.04 11.95
CA ALA A 359 -5.92 7.18 11.40
C ALA A 359 -5.00 7.86 12.42
N TYR A 360 -5.13 7.56 13.72
CA TYR A 360 -4.42 8.27 14.80
C TYR A 360 -2.90 8.29 14.63
N ALA A 361 -2.30 7.15 14.26
CA ALA A 361 -0.85 7.02 14.04
C ALA A 361 -0.30 7.89 12.88
N LEU A 362 -1.19 8.34 11.99
CA LEU A 362 -0.87 9.18 10.84
C LEU A 362 -1.05 10.69 11.12
N ARG A 363 -1.43 11.08 12.35
CA ARG A 363 -1.52 12.48 12.79
C ARG A 363 -0.14 13.09 13.01
N ARG A 364 0.57 13.33 11.91
CA ARG A 364 1.95 13.84 11.87
C ARG A 364 2.02 15.07 10.97
N ASP A 365 2.92 15.99 11.31
CA ASP A 365 3.14 17.22 10.53
C ASP A 365 3.53 16.91 9.08
N TYR A 366 4.30 15.83 8.88
CA TYR A 366 4.64 15.33 7.55
C TYR A 366 3.39 15.01 6.71
N VAL A 367 2.43 14.30 7.29
CA VAL A 367 1.20 13.90 6.59
C VAL A 367 0.32 15.12 6.32
N LYS A 368 0.28 16.08 7.25
CA LYS A 368 -0.39 17.37 7.03
C LYS A 368 0.22 18.14 5.86
N ALA A 369 1.54 18.25 5.82
CA ALA A 369 2.26 18.93 4.73
C ALA A 369 2.06 18.24 3.37
N LEU A 370 1.96 16.90 3.36
CA LEU A 370 1.77 16.11 2.15
C LEU A 370 0.35 16.20 1.59
N LEU A 371 -0.67 16.07 2.44
CA LEU A 371 -2.08 16.07 2.03
C LEU A 371 -2.64 17.47 1.81
N GLY A 372 -2.05 18.48 2.45
CA GLY A 372 -2.65 19.79 2.59
C GLY A 372 -3.73 19.81 3.68
N GLU A 373 -4.07 20.99 4.15
CA GLU A 373 -4.91 21.18 5.33
C GLU A 373 -6.32 20.57 5.17
N ASP A 374 -6.98 20.82 4.05
CA ASP A 374 -8.34 20.34 3.79
C ASP A 374 -8.44 18.81 3.81
N LYS A 375 -7.57 18.14 3.04
CA LYS A 375 -7.56 16.67 2.97
C LYS A 375 -7.04 16.03 4.25
N TYR A 376 -6.09 16.65 4.93
CA TYR A 376 -5.62 16.17 6.23
C TYR A 376 -6.73 16.20 7.27
N ASN A 377 -7.48 17.31 7.34
CA ASN A 377 -8.59 17.45 8.26
C ASN A 377 -9.69 16.43 7.96
N ALA A 378 -10.04 16.29 6.68
CA ALA A 378 -11.03 15.31 6.26
C ALA A 378 -10.56 13.87 6.55
N LEU A 379 -9.37 13.47 6.06
CA LEU A 379 -8.95 12.06 6.00
C LEU A 379 -8.32 11.54 7.30
N VAL A 380 -7.69 12.40 8.10
CA VAL A 380 -6.84 12.00 9.23
C VAL A 380 -7.37 12.52 10.57
N MET A 381 -7.83 13.78 10.61
CA MET A 381 -8.31 14.36 11.86
C MET A 381 -9.72 13.92 12.24
N VAL A 382 -10.48 13.34 11.29
CA VAL A 382 -11.84 12.75 11.41
C VAL A 382 -12.45 13.11 12.76
N GLU A 383 -13.15 14.24 12.78
CA GLU A 383 -13.70 14.83 14.00
C GLU A 383 -14.42 13.73 14.80
N GLN A 384 -13.98 13.54 16.04
CA GLN A 384 -14.74 12.71 16.96
C GLN A 384 -16.08 13.43 17.13
N PRO A 385 -17.21 12.78 16.83
CA PRO A 385 -18.49 13.42 17.00
C PRO A 385 -18.60 13.81 18.48
N SER A 386 -18.67 15.12 18.71
CA SER A 386 -18.92 15.68 20.03
C SER A 386 -20.13 14.96 20.60
N GLN A 387 -19.98 14.36 21.78
CA GLN A 387 -21.14 14.01 22.58
C GLN A 387 -21.79 15.31 23.01
N GLU A 388 -22.60 15.91 22.13
CA GLU A 388 -23.58 16.90 22.56
C GLU A 388 -24.51 16.15 23.50
N ASN A 389 -24.32 16.41 24.79
CA ASN A 389 -25.18 15.92 25.84
C ASN A 389 -26.62 16.16 25.42
N VAL A 390 -27.41 15.08 25.36
CA VAL A 390 -28.86 15.12 25.25
C VAL A 390 -29.37 15.77 26.54
N GLY A 391 -29.28 17.10 26.57
CA GLY A 391 -29.84 17.96 27.58
C GLY A 391 -31.30 18.15 27.23
N THR A 392 -32.15 17.41 27.93
CA THR A 392 -33.58 17.65 28.06
C THR A 392 -33.86 19.15 28.10
N THR A 393 -34.36 19.72 27.00
CA THR A 393 -34.86 21.08 26.96
C THR A 393 -36.23 21.07 26.31
N SER A 394 -37.21 21.03 27.21
CA SER A 394 -38.45 21.80 27.23
C SER A 394 -38.77 22.59 25.96
N GLN A 395 -40.01 22.37 25.52
CA GLN A 395 -40.77 23.24 24.61
C GLN A 395 -40.41 24.71 24.77
N GLU A 396 -39.92 25.35 23.71
CA GLU A 396 -40.16 26.77 23.47
C GLU A 396 -40.09 27.07 21.97
N ASN A 397 -41.08 27.83 21.52
CA ASN A 397 -41.36 28.18 20.13
C ASN A 397 -40.24 29.03 19.51
N GLY A 398 -39.85 28.73 18.28
CA GLY A 398 -39.03 29.62 17.48
C GLY A 398 -38.89 29.14 16.04
N ASN A 399 -39.33 29.96 15.09
CA ASN A 399 -39.14 29.80 13.65
C ASN A 399 -37.67 29.51 13.32
N TYR A 400 -37.40 28.41 12.62
CA TYR A 400 -36.12 28.18 11.97
C TYR A 400 -36.33 27.97 10.46
N GLU A 401 -35.72 28.88 9.71
CA GLU A 401 -35.61 28.84 8.26
C GLU A 401 -34.94 27.54 7.80
N GLN A 402 -35.44 26.99 6.69
CA GLN A 402 -34.90 25.83 6.00
C GLN A 402 -33.45 26.09 5.56
N SER A 403 -32.48 25.53 6.29
CA SER A 403 -31.14 25.35 5.74
C SER A 403 -31.17 24.15 4.79
N ASN A 404 -30.97 24.44 3.50
CA ASN A 404 -30.81 23.47 2.44
C ASN A 404 -29.47 22.74 2.67
N ALA A 405 -29.44 21.75 3.56
CA ALA A 405 -28.27 20.93 3.84
C ALA A 405 -27.97 20.03 2.64
N LYS A 406 -27.24 20.60 1.69
CA LYS A 406 -26.72 19.90 0.52
C LYS A 406 -25.80 18.78 1.00
N ARG A 407 -26.11 17.54 0.61
CA ARG A 407 -25.26 16.37 0.82
C ARG A 407 -23.80 16.73 0.50
N ARG A 408 -22.92 16.61 1.49
CA ARG A 408 -21.49 16.43 1.24
C ARG A 408 -21.14 15.07 1.78
N ARG A 409 -20.64 14.18 0.93
CA ARG A 409 -19.72 13.17 1.44
C ARG A 409 -18.59 13.93 2.14
N ILE A 410 -18.00 13.37 3.19
CA ILE A 410 -16.84 13.99 3.87
C ILE A 410 -15.70 14.33 2.87
N TRP A 411 -15.77 13.81 1.64
CA TRP A 411 -14.82 13.91 0.54
C TRP A 411 -15.29 14.67 -0.71
N GLU A 412 -16.50 15.26 -0.70
CA GLU A 412 -17.05 16.12 -1.77
C GLU A 412 -17.09 17.59 -1.32
#